data_AF-A0A2V9VV53-F1
#
_entry.id   AF-A0A2V9VV53-F1
#
_cell.length_a   1.000
_cell.length_b   1.000
_cell.length_c   1.000
_cell.angle_alpha   90.00
_cell.angle_beta   90.00
_cell.angle_gamma   90.00
#
_symmetry.space_group_name_H-M   'P 1'
#
loop_
_entity.id
_entity.type
_entity.pdbx_description
1 polymer ?
#
loop_
_entity_poly.entity_id
_entity_poly.type
_entity_poly.pdbx_seq_one_letter_code
_entity_poly.pdbx_strand_id
1 'polypeptide(L)'
;MLKSIALPALALTLISQASASTCPVTLVNGIGERDAIVLTLRNGGKLPIRRLEFNCTPAAARSGKRSSLCREDNALFDPGAELTLRYAYPSGVRQPVTVSLRSATLSDGFVWKPTKRQPCRTLRVVPGRK
;
A
#
# COMPACT_ATOMS: atom_id res chain seq x y z
N MET A 1 -2.68 12.25 -65.03
CA MET A 1 -2.28 13.03 -63.85
C MET A 1 -2.87 12.39 -62.61
N LEU A 2 -2.05 12.32 -61.55
CA LEU A 2 -2.29 11.93 -60.15
C LEU A 2 -2.76 10.49 -59.78
N LYS A 3 -1.79 9.77 -59.19
CA LYS A 3 -1.89 8.60 -58.29
C LYS A 3 -2.75 8.90 -57.07
N SER A 4 -3.40 7.88 -56.53
CA SER A 4 -3.56 7.72 -55.08
C SER A 4 -3.34 6.27 -54.67
N ILE A 5 -2.41 6.13 -53.72
CA ILE A 5 -1.83 4.91 -53.20
C ILE A 5 -2.67 4.43 -52.00
N ALA A 6 -2.79 3.11 -51.85
CA ALA A 6 -3.44 2.42 -50.75
C ALA A 6 -2.90 2.81 -49.37
N LEU A 7 -3.72 2.68 -48.33
CA LEU A 7 -3.27 2.41 -46.96
C LEU A 7 -4.45 1.81 -46.14
N PRO A 8 -4.40 0.53 -45.73
CA PRO A 8 -5.31 0.01 -44.72
C PRO A 8 -4.86 0.58 -43.37
N ALA A 9 -5.69 1.41 -42.74
CA ALA A 9 -5.42 1.88 -41.40
C ALA A 9 -5.58 0.71 -40.41
N LEU A 10 -4.46 0.08 -40.05
CA LEU A 10 -4.34 -0.71 -38.83
C LEU A 10 -4.70 0.20 -37.64
N ALA A 11 -5.88 0.01 -37.05
CA ALA A 11 -6.20 0.57 -35.75
C ALA A 11 -5.46 -0.27 -34.68
N LEU A 12 -4.22 0.09 -34.41
CA LEU A 12 -3.44 -0.42 -33.28
C LEU A 12 -4.05 0.07 -31.96
N THR A 13 -4.28 -0.91 -31.11
CA THR A 13 -4.83 -0.88 -29.75
C THR A 13 -4.14 0.09 -28.80
N LEU A 14 -4.94 0.83 -28.03
CA LEU A 14 -4.59 1.25 -26.66
C LEU A 14 -5.75 0.86 -25.74
N ILE A 15 -5.83 -0.43 -25.41
CA ILE A 15 -6.60 -0.86 -24.24
C ILE A 15 -5.81 -0.34 -23.05
N SER A 16 -6.11 0.88 -22.60
CA SER A 16 -5.72 1.33 -21.27
C SER A 16 -6.45 0.42 -20.28
N GLN A 17 -5.83 -0.71 -19.95
CA GLN A 17 -6.12 -1.42 -18.73
C GLN A 17 -5.61 -0.54 -17.59
N ALA A 18 -6.34 0.54 -17.30
CA ALA A 18 -6.36 1.09 -15.97
C ALA A 18 -7.02 0.01 -15.10
N SER A 19 -6.21 -0.96 -14.68
CA SER A 19 -6.62 -1.95 -13.68
C SER A 19 -7.21 -1.15 -12.54
N ALA A 20 -8.46 -1.42 -12.18
CA ALA A 20 -9.14 -0.77 -11.07
C ALA A 20 -8.37 -1.04 -9.77
N SER A 21 -7.33 -0.26 -9.49
CA SER A 21 -6.55 -0.38 -8.26
C SER A 21 -7.43 0.16 -7.15
N THR A 22 -8.05 -0.78 -6.44
CA THR A 22 -9.18 -0.61 -5.53
C THR A 22 -8.73 -0.43 -4.09
N CYS A 23 -7.43 -0.55 -3.82
CA CYS A 23 -6.83 -0.26 -2.53
C CYS A 23 -6.52 1.24 -2.42
N PRO A 24 -7.03 1.96 -1.40
CA PRO A 24 -6.81 3.40 -1.24
C PRO A 24 -5.37 3.74 -0.85
N VAL A 25 -4.55 2.75 -0.47
CA VAL A 25 -3.18 2.96 0.03
C VAL A 25 -2.22 2.02 -0.66
N THR A 26 -1.14 2.57 -1.21
CA THR A 26 -0.02 1.77 -1.71
C THR A 26 1.12 1.77 -0.70
N LEU A 27 1.59 0.59 -0.29
CA LEU A 27 2.84 0.43 0.47
C LEU A 27 4.01 0.57 -0.53
N VAL A 28 4.61 1.77 -0.60
CA VAL A 28 5.66 2.11 -1.57
C VAL A 28 6.98 1.43 -1.20
N ASN A 29 7.41 1.61 0.05
CA ASN A 29 8.66 1.07 0.55
C ASN A 29 8.56 0.79 2.06
N GLY A 30 9.49 0.00 2.58
CA GLY A 30 9.70 -0.09 4.01
C GLY A 30 11.13 -0.48 4.35
N ILE A 31 11.66 0.17 5.37
CA ILE A 31 13.05 0.06 5.82
C ILE A 31 13.02 -0.40 7.27
N GLY A 32 13.83 -1.40 7.62
CA GLY A 32 14.03 -1.79 9.00
C GLY A 32 15.25 -1.10 9.61
N GLU A 33 15.00 -0.11 10.47
CA GLU A 33 16.02 0.60 11.24
C GLU A 33 16.49 -0.22 12.45
N ARG A 34 17.23 0.39 13.37
CA ARG A 34 17.78 -0.28 14.56
C ARG A 34 16.67 -0.76 15.50
N ASP A 35 15.67 0.08 15.74
CA ASP A 35 14.62 -0.08 16.76
C ASP A 35 13.20 -0.01 16.17
N ALA A 36 13.07 0.32 14.88
CA ALA A 36 11.79 0.51 14.22
C ALA A 36 11.73 -0.06 12.81
N ILE A 37 10.50 -0.24 12.32
CA ILE A 37 10.21 -0.28 10.89
C ILE A 37 9.70 1.10 10.46
N VAL A 38 10.18 1.56 9.32
CA VAL A 38 9.74 2.80 8.68
C VAL A 38 9.03 2.41 7.38
N LEU A 39 7.83 2.93 7.18
CA LEU A 39 6.98 2.62 6.03
C LEU A 39 6.76 3.90 5.24
N THR A 40 6.98 3.86 3.93
CA THR A 40 6.55 4.92 3.02
C THR A 40 5.31 4.44 2.28
N LEU A 41 4.29 5.26 2.34
CA LEU A 41 2.94 4.98 1.84
C LEU A 41 2.55 6.04 0.82
N ARG A 42 1.65 5.70 -0.09
CA ARG A 42 1.00 6.68 -0.98
C ARG A 42 -0.52 6.54 -0.93
N ASN A 43 -1.23 7.66 -0.83
CA ASN A 43 -2.69 7.66 -0.95
C ASN A 43 -3.05 7.59 -2.44
N GLY A 44 -3.57 6.44 -2.87
CA GLY A 44 -4.06 6.23 -4.23
C GLY A 44 -5.57 6.48 -4.39
N GLY A 45 -6.24 6.84 -3.29
CA GLY A 45 -7.66 7.15 -3.26
C GLY A 45 -7.99 8.56 -3.74
N LYS A 46 -9.29 8.86 -3.80
CA LYS A 46 -9.83 10.18 -4.18
C LYS A 46 -10.08 11.11 -3.00
N LEU A 47 -10.03 10.57 -1.78
CA LEU A 47 -10.33 11.31 -0.54
C LEU A 47 -9.12 11.26 0.40
N PRO A 48 -8.92 12.29 1.22
CA PRO A 48 -7.96 12.24 2.31
C PRO A 48 -8.25 11.07 3.26
N ILE A 49 -7.19 10.49 3.81
CA ILE A 49 -7.30 9.41 4.80
C ILE A 49 -6.99 9.97 6.19
N ARG A 50 -7.91 9.73 7.12
CA ARG A 50 -7.81 10.21 8.51
C ARG A 50 -7.23 9.19 9.47
N ARG A 51 -7.38 7.89 9.16
CA ARG A 51 -6.84 6.80 9.98
C ARG A 51 -6.37 5.66 9.11
N LEU A 52 -5.22 5.11 9.47
CA LEU A 52 -4.66 3.90 8.87
C LEU A 52 -4.46 2.83 9.93
N GLU A 53 -4.79 1.60 9.56
CA GLU A 53 -4.51 0.43 10.37
C GLU A 53 -3.81 -0.62 9.52
N PHE A 54 -2.72 -1.17 10.05
CA PHE A 54 -1.96 -2.23 9.42
C PHE A 54 -1.84 -3.44 10.34
N ASN A 55 -1.88 -4.62 9.74
CA ASN A 55 -1.41 -5.83 10.38
C ASN A 55 0.12 -5.85 10.27
N CYS A 56 0.81 -5.74 11.41
CA CYS A 56 2.25 -5.80 11.51
C CYS A 56 2.63 -7.11 12.20
N THR A 57 3.06 -8.10 11.42
CA THR A 57 3.33 -9.46 11.92
C THR A 57 4.78 -9.84 11.68
N PRO A 58 5.52 -10.36 12.67
CA PRO A 58 6.84 -10.93 12.43
C PRO A 58 6.79 -12.01 11.33
N ALA A 59 7.70 -11.97 10.37
CA ALA A 59 7.63 -12.87 9.21
C ALA A 59 7.84 -14.36 9.57
N ALA A 60 8.48 -14.64 10.70
CA ALA A 60 8.66 -16.00 11.24
C ALA A 60 7.54 -16.40 12.23
N ALA A 61 6.50 -15.58 12.40
CA ALA A 61 5.38 -15.95 13.25
C ALA A 61 4.66 -17.16 12.69
N ARG A 62 4.59 -18.24 13.48
CA ARG A 62 3.72 -19.40 13.19
C ARG A 62 2.26 -18.95 13.20
N SER A 63 1.43 -19.59 12.39
CA SER A 63 -0.02 -19.39 12.39
C SER A 63 -0.56 -19.47 13.82
N GLY A 64 -1.18 -18.37 14.29
CA GLY A 64 -1.75 -18.26 15.63
C GLY A 64 -1.07 -17.27 16.58
N LYS A 65 0.13 -16.74 16.29
CA LYS A 65 0.65 -15.60 17.04
C LYS A 65 -0.07 -14.32 16.63
N ARG A 66 -0.61 -13.58 17.62
CA ARG A 66 -1.31 -12.29 17.43
C ARG A 66 -0.49 -11.36 16.54
N SER A 67 -1.04 -10.97 15.39
CA SER A 67 -0.54 -9.81 14.63
C SER A 67 -0.57 -8.61 15.57
N SER A 68 0.51 -7.85 15.62
CA SER A 68 0.44 -6.52 16.23
C SER A 68 -0.32 -5.59 15.29
N LEU A 69 -0.99 -4.61 15.87
CA LEU A 69 -1.66 -3.55 15.14
C LEU A 69 -0.71 -2.35 15.09
N CYS A 70 -0.31 -1.94 13.89
CA CYS A 70 0.24 -0.60 13.68
C CYS A 70 -0.93 0.32 13.31
N ARG A 71 -1.14 1.38 14.07
CA ARG A 71 -2.22 2.34 13.84
C ARG A 71 -1.65 3.74 13.72
N GLU A 72 -2.16 4.48 12.75
CA GLU A 72 -1.97 5.92 12.63
C GLU A 72 -3.32 6.61 12.73
N ASP A 73 -3.46 7.49 13.71
CA ASP A 73 -4.63 8.36 13.86
C ASP A 73 -4.30 9.76 13.31
N ASN A 74 -5.32 10.47 12.81
CA ASN A 74 -5.19 11.84 12.29
C ASN A 74 -4.12 12.01 11.20
N ALA A 75 -3.97 11.03 10.31
CA ALA A 75 -2.89 10.96 9.33
C ALA A 75 -2.82 12.12 8.31
N LEU A 76 -3.86 12.98 8.23
CA LEU A 76 -4.02 14.09 7.26
C LEU A 76 -3.44 13.73 5.88
N PHE A 77 -3.82 12.56 5.37
CA PHE A 77 -3.11 11.94 4.26
C PHE A 77 -3.85 12.19 2.96
N ASP A 78 -3.51 13.28 2.29
CA ASP A 78 -4.22 13.76 1.10
C ASP A 78 -4.01 12.87 -0.14
N PRO A 79 -4.95 12.87 -1.10
CA PRO A 79 -4.83 12.14 -2.35
C PRO A 79 -3.51 12.41 -3.09
N GLY A 80 -2.84 11.35 -3.53
CA GLY A 80 -1.58 11.43 -4.28
C GLY A 80 -0.34 11.68 -3.44
N ALA A 81 -0.48 12.13 -2.19
CA ALA A 81 0.62 12.41 -1.27
C ALA A 81 1.33 11.13 -0.82
N GLU A 82 2.58 11.29 -0.38
CA GLU A 82 3.32 10.27 0.34
C GLU A 82 3.38 10.57 1.84
N LEU A 83 3.35 9.52 2.66
CA LEU A 83 3.42 9.60 4.11
C LEU A 83 4.41 8.56 4.62
N THR A 84 5.32 9.00 5.50
CA THR A 84 6.27 8.12 6.17
C THR A 84 5.85 7.89 7.61
N LEU A 85 5.65 6.62 7.97
CA LEU A 85 5.24 6.19 9.30
C LEU A 85 6.33 5.36 9.95
N ARG A 86 6.50 5.51 11.27
CA ARG A 86 7.52 4.80 12.04
C ARG A 86 6.88 4.04 13.18
N TYR A 87 7.13 2.73 13.24
CA TYR A 87 6.61 1.84 14.28
C TYR A 87 7.73 1.05 14.92
N ALA A 88 7.66 0.87 16.25
CA ALA A 88 8.53 -0.09 16.93
C ALA A 88 8.31 -1.50 16.36
N TYR A 89 9.32 -2.37 16.45
CA TYR A 89 9.16 -3.75 16.04
C TYR A 89 8.03 -4.44 16.84
N PRO A 90 7.06 -5.11 16.19
CA PRO A 90 5.93 -5.78 16.81
C PRO A 90 6.23 -6.69 18.01
N SER A 91 7.40 -7.31 17.99
CA SER A 91 7.88 -8.26 18.99
C SER A 91 8.91 -7.66 19.95
N GLY A 92 9.21 -6.36 19.85
CA GLY A 92 10.37 -5.72 20.47
C GLY A 92 11.73 -6.15 19.87
N VAL A 93 11.78 -7.31 19.20
CA VAL A 93 12.98 -7.82 18.53
C VAL A 93 13.09 -7.32 17.09
N ARG A 94 14.29 -6.87 16.70
CA ARG A 94 14.66 -6.49 15.33
C ARG A 94 14.66 -7.73 14.40
N GLN A 95 13.57 -7.94 13.68
CA GLN A 95 13.40 -9.07 12.77
C GLN A 95 12.54 -8.68 11.55
N PRO A 96 12.51 -9.48 10.46
CA PRO A 96 11.65 -9.19 9.33
C PRO A 96 10.17 -9.12 9.74
N VAL A 97 9.45 -8.14 9.20
CA VAL A 97 8.03 -7.88 9.48
C VAL A 97 7.26 -7.88 8.17
N THR A 98 6.13 -8.58 8.15
CA THR A 98 5.13 -8.52 7.10
C THR A 98 4.09 -7.49 7.49
N VAL A 99 3.85 -6.51 6.61
CA VAL A 99 2.91 -5.41 6.79
C VAL A 99 1.83 -5.50 5.72
N SER A 100 0.57 -5.51 6.13
CA SER A 100 -0.58 -5.43 5.22
C SER A 100 -1.59 -4.42 5.72
N LEU A 101 -2.28 -3.72 4.81
CA LEU A 101 -3.37 -2.83 5.20
C LEU A 101 -4.49 -3.67 5.84
N ARG A 102 -4.99 -3.19 6.97
CA ARG A 102 -6.16 -3.75 7.67
C ARG A 102 -7.40 -2.92 7.40
N SER A 103 -7.28 -1.60 7.55
CA SER A 103 -8.36 -0.66 7.23
C SER A 103 -7.81 0.74 6.96
N ALA A 104 -8.59 1.55 6.23
CA ALA A 104 -8.37 2.97 6.05
C ALA A 104 -9.69 3.70 6.29
N THR A 105 -9.69 4.71 7.17
CA THR A 105 -10.85 5.58 7.37
C THR A 105 -10.66 6.85 6.56
N LEU A 106 -11.55 7.08 5.60
CA LEU A 106 -11.53 8.24 4.72
C LEU A 106 -12.08 9.48 5.43
N SER A 107 -11.91 10.65 4.81
CA SER A 107 -12.34 11.93 5.36
C SER A 107 -13.85 12.09 5.51
N ASP A 108 -14.63 11.34 4.74
CA ASP A 108 -16.10 11.25 4.81
C ASP A 108 -16.59 10.27 5.89
N GLY A 109 -15.67 9.63 6.61
CA GLY A 109 -15.96 8.63 7.63
C GLY A 109 -16.12 7.20 7.09
N PHE A 110 -16.06 6.98 5.78
CA PHE A 110 -16.11 5.64 5.21
C PHE A 110 -14.88 4.82 5.62
N VAL A 111 -15.11 3.59 6.11
CA VAL A 111 -14.04 2.67 6.49
C VAL A 111 -13.84 1.64 5.38
N TRP A 112 -12.79 1.82 4.60
CA TRP A 112 -12.39 0.87 3.58
C TRP A 112 -11.59 -0.29 4.19
N LYS A 113 -11.88 -1.53 3.77
CA LYS A 113 -11.15 -2.73 4.19
C LYS A 113 -10.80 -3.59 2.97
N PRO A 114 -9.60 -4.20 2.92
CA PRO A 114 -9.26 -5.10 1.84
C PRO A 114 -10.19 -6.32 1.82
N THR A 115 -10.55 -6.75 0.62
CA THR A 115 -11.35 -7.96 0.39
C THR A 115 -10.65 -8.88 -0.59
N LYS A 116 -11.16 -10.10 -0.77
CA LYS A 116 -10.62 -11.02 -1.79
C LYS A 116 -10.71 -10.47 -3.21
N ARG A 117 -11.72 -9.64 -3.51
CA ARG A 117 -11.92 -9.02 -4.84
C ARG A 117 -11.11 -7.74 -5.00
N GLN A 118 -10.76 -7.09 -3.89
CA GLN A 118 -10.05 -5.82 -3.85
C GLN A 118 -8.92 -5.90 -2.81
N PRO A 119 -7.85 -6.68 -3.11
CA PRO A 119 -6.75 -6.86 -2.18
C PRO A 119 -5.84 -5.63 -2.18
N CYS A 120 -5.14 -5.42 -1.06
CA CYS A 120 -3.99 -4.54 -0.99
C CYS A 120 -2.70 -5.35 -1.03
N ARG A 121 -1.65 -4.78 -1.64
CA ARG A 121 -0.33 -5.41 -1.63
C ARG A 121 0.20 -5.48 -0.19
N THR A 122 0.80 -6.62 0.15
CA THR A 122 1.55 -6.83 1.39
C THR A 122 3.02 -6.46 1.15
N LEU A 123 3.63 -5.81 2.14
CA LEU A 123 5.05 -5.45 2.12
C LEU A 123 5.82 -6.27 3.16
N ARG A 124 6.97 -6.81 2.78
CA ARG A 124 7.91 -7.43 3.71
C ARG A 124 9.05 -6.47 3.98
N VAL A 125 9.16 -5.99 5.21
CA VAL A 125 10.24 -5.13 5.67
C VAL A 125 11.33 -6.02 6.27
N VAL A 126 12.55 -5.88 5.75
CA VAL A 126 13.73 -6.60 6.25
C VAL A 126 14.61 -5.60 7.00
N PRO A 127 15.13 -5.95 8.20
CA PRO A 127 16.11 -5.11 8.88
C PRO A 127 17.32 -4.84 7.99
N GLY A 128 17.71 -3.56 7.87
CA GLY A 128 18.93 -3.19 7.17
C GLY A 128 20.14 -3.89 7.80
N ARG A 129 21.09 -4.32 6.96
CA ARG A 129 22.41 -4.72 7.46
C ARG A 129 23.01 -3.47 8.13
N LYS A 130 23.46 -3.63 9.37
CA LYS A 130 24.05 -2.53 10.14
C LYS A 130 25.21 -1.91 9.38
#